data_AF-D9R0F2-F1
#
_entry.id   AF-D9R0F2-F1
#
_cell.length_a   1.000
_cell.length_b   1.000
_cell.length_c   1.000
_cell.angle_alpha   90.00
_cell.angle_beta   90.00
_cell.angle_gamma   90.00
#
_symmetry.space_group_name_H-M   'P 1'
#
loop_
_entity.id
_entity.type
_entity.pdbx_description
1 polymer ?
#
loop_
_entity_poly.entity_id
_entity_poly.type
_entity_poly.pdbx_seq_one_letter_code
_entity_poly.pdbx_strand_id
1 'polypeptide(L)'
;MPKRFDDLYHSFCNKQDFTNRMLSVEESNKDLISKLAEADGKAVLRIIDALEMICNYQSKASFIQGFKLGFELTTELQNYSSHSAEIDSQNCGNSFMPQEVQKNEEEN
;
A
#
# COMPACT_ATOMS: atom_id res chain seq x y z
N MET A 1 -31.47 -12.88 10.67
CA MET A 1 -31.70 -11.42 10.51
C MET A 1 -30.89 -10.89 9.33
N PRO A 2 -31.36 -11.06 8.07
CA PRO A 2 -30.59 -10.67 6.88
C PRO A 2 -30.70 -9.18 6.52
N LYS A 3 -31.81 -8.54 6.92
CA LYS A 3 -32.22 -7.21 6.44
C LYS A 3 -31.22 -6.08 6.73
N ARG A 4 -30.41 -6.18 7.79
CA ARG A 4 -29.54 -5.09 8.24
C ARG A 4 -28.33 -4.84 7.32
N PHE A 5 -27.82 -5.88 6.66
CA PHE A 5 -26.70 -5.74 5.73
C PHE A 5 -27.16 -5.29 4.35
N ASP A 6 -28.27 -5.82 3.87
CA ASP A 6 -28.86 -5.39 2.59
C ASP A 6 -29.29 -3.93 2.65
N ASP A 7 -29.93 -3.49 3.74
CA ASP A 7 -30.33 -2.09 3.93
C ASP A 7 -29.10 -1.15 3.98
N LEU A 8 -27.99 -1.59 4.59
CA LEU A 8 -26.74 -0.83 4.64
C LEU A 8 -26.05 -0.77 3.27
N TYR A 9 -26.02 -1.88 2.55
CA TYR A 9 -25.46 -1.97 1.20
C TYR A 9 -26.23 -1.04 0.24
N HIS A 10 -27.56 -1.14 0.24
CA HIS A 10 -28.40 -0.26 -0.59
C HIS A 10 -28.32 1.20 -0.14
N SER A 11 -28.19 1.50 1.15
CA SER A 11 -27.97 2.87 1.62
C SER A 11 -26.65 3.45 1.12
N PHE A 12 -25.57 2.67 1.10
CA PHE A 12 -24.28 3.11 0.59
C PHE A 12 -24.34 3.32 -0.93
N CYS A 13 -24.90 2.35 -1.68
CA CYS A 13 -24.99 2.40 -3.14
C CYS A 13 -25.94 3.51 -3.64
N ASN A 14 -27.08 3.72 -2.99
CA ASN A 14 -28.09 4.68 -3.44
C ASN A 14 -27.77 6.14 -3.05
N LYS A 15 -26.96 6.35 -1.99
CA LYS A 15 -26.56 7.70 -1.56
C LYS A 15 -25.45 8.28 -2.44
N GLN A 16 -24.73 7.42 -3.15
CA GLN A 16 -23.61 7.83 -3.97
C GLN A 16 -24.14 8.13 -5.37
N ASP A 17 -24.52 9.38 -5.61
CA ASP A 17 -24.96 9.88 -6.91
C ASP A 17 -23.78 9.90 -7.90
N PHE A 18 -23.44 8.70 -8.39
CA PHE A 18 -22.35 8.49 -9.35
C PHE A 18 -22.67 9.08 -10.72
N THR A 19 -23.93 9.40 -10.99
CA THR A 19 -24.41 9.87 -12.30
C THR A 19 -23.70 11.14 -12.75
N ASN A 20 -23.65 12.15 -11.87
CA ASN A 20 -22.96 13.41 -12.19
C ASN A 20 -21.45 13.22 -12.30
N ARG A 21 -20.87 12.36 -11.45
CA ARG A 21 -19.43 12.05 -11.50
C ARG A 21 -19.07 11.27 -12.77
N MET A 22 -19.87 10.29 -13.17
CA MET A 22 -19.66 9.51 -14.39
C MET A 22 -19.78 10.38 -15.63
N LEU A 23 -20.78 11.27 -15.70
CA LEU A 23 -20.92 12.22 -16.80
C LEU A 23 -19.69 13.15 -16.89
N SER A 24 -19.23 13.68 -15.75
CA SER A 24 -18.03 14.52 -15.69
C SER A 24 -16.76 13.76 -16.12
N VAL A 25 -16.64 12.48 -15.76
CA VAL A 25 -15.54 11.61 -16.20
C VAL A 25 -15.62 11.33 -17.71
N GLU A 26 -16.81 11.03 -18.24
CA GLU A 26 -17.01 10.82 -19.68
C GLU A 26 -16.66 12.08 -20.50
N GLU A 27 -17.08 13.25 -20.03
CA GLU A 27 -16.84 14.53 -20.70
C GLU A 27 -15.33 14.86 -20.72
N SER A 28 -14.67 14.66 -19.58
CA SER A 28 -13.21 14.80 -19.46
C SER A 28 -12.46 13.80 -20.36
N ASN A 29 -12.94 12.56 -20.46
CA ASN A 29 -12.35 11.54 -21.33
C ASN A 29 -12.47 11.92 -22.81
N LYS A 30 -13.61 12.47 -23.23
CA LYS A 30 -13.80 12.96 -24.61
C LYS A 30 -12.84 14.10 -24.94
N ASP A 31 -12.64 15.04 -24.02
CA ASP A 31 -11.70 16.15 -24.17
C ASP A 31 -10.24 15.69 -24.20
N LEU A 32 -9.89 14.66 -23.42
CA LEU A 32 -8.58 14.02 -23.49
C LEU A 32 -8.37 13.37 -24.86
N ILE A 33 -9.31 12.55 -25.32
CA ILE A 33 -9.22 11.87 -26.62
C ILE A 33 -9.08 12.86 -27.77
N SER A 34 -9.83 13.97 -27.76
CA SER A 34 -9.75 15.00 -28.80
C SER A 34 -8.39 15.69 -28.83
N LYS A 35 -7.81 16.01 -27.66
CA LYS A 35 -6.46 16.60 -27.54
C LYS A 35 -5.35 15.61 -27.92
N LEU A 36 -5.52 14.33 -27.59
CA LEU A 36 -4.56 13.27 -27.96
C LEU A 36 -4.61 12.93 -29.46
N ALA A 37 -5.71 13.21 -30.16
CA ALA A 37 -5.81 12.96 -31.59
C ALA A 37 -4.91 13.88 -32.43
N GLU A 38 -4.54 15.07 -31.93
CA GLU A 38 -3.64 16.01 -32.62
C GLU A 38 -2.15 15.70 -32.45
N ALA A 39 -1.72 15.00 -31.39
CA ALA A 39 -0.32 14.74 -31.09
C ALA A 39 -0.13 13.32 -30.54
N ASP A 40 0.67 12.48 -31.20
CA ASP A 40 1.17 11.15 -30.76
C ASP A 40 0.30 10.39 -29.74
N GLY A 41 -1.03 10.40 -29.90
CA GLY A 41 -1.96 9.97 -28.86
C GLY A 41 -1.79 8.50 -28.47
N LYS A 42 -1.32 7.68 -29.41
CA LYS A 42 -0.95 6.29 -29.16
C LYS A 42 0.21 6.15 -28.17
N ALA A 43 1.19 7.05 -28.21
CA ALA A 43 2.32 7.04 -27.28
C ALA A 43 1.89 7.47 -25.88
N VAL A 44 1.07 8.54 -25.77
CA VAL A 44 0.55 9.03 -24.49
C VAL A 44 -0.34 7.98 -23.82
N LEU A 45 -1.23 7.33 -24.57
CA LEU A 45 -2.11 6.29 -24.03
C LEU A 45 -1.30 5.09 -23.50
N ARG A 46 -0.25 4.68 -24.21
CA ARG A 46 0.67 3.61 -23.76
C ARG A 46 1.44 4.00 -22.50
N ILE A 47 1.80 5.27 -22.35
CA ILE A 47 2.46 5.77 -21.13
C ILE A 47 1.50 5.69 -19.94
N ILE A 48 0.23 6.10 -20.13
CA ILE A 48 -0.79 6.01 -19.09
C ILE A 48 -1.01 4.53 -18.67
N ASP A 49 -1.21 3.64 -19.65
CA ASP A 49 -1.39 2.20 -19.38
C ASP A 49 -0.19 1.61 -18.61
N ALA A 50 1.04 1.97 -19.00
CA ALA A 50 2.24 1.50 -18.33
C ALA A 50 2.38 2.02 -16.90
N LEU A 51 2.06 3.31 -16.66
CA LEU A 51 2.08 3.92 -15.33
C LEU A 51 1.04 3.27 -14.42
N GLU A 52 -0.17 3.04 -14.91
CA GLU A 52 -1.23 2.39 -14.15
C GLU A 52 -0.87 0.95 -13.78
N MET A 53 -0.28 0.20 -14.71
CA MET A 53 0.24 -1.14 -14.46
C MET A 53 1.32 -1.16 -13.36
N ILE A 54 2.28 -0.24 -13.42
CA ILE A 54 3.37 -0.12 -12.42
C ILE A 54 2.79 0.21 -11.04
N CYS A 55 1.90 1.20 -10.95
CA CYS A 55 1.24 1.58 -9.70
C CYS A 55 0.46 0.41 -9.09
N ASN A 56 -0.30 -0.32 -9.91
CA ASN A 56 -1.06 -1.48 -9.46
C ASN A 56 -0.15 -2.61 -8.94
N TYR A 57 0.94 -2.87 -9.65
CA TYR A 57 1.92 -3.87 -9.22
C TYR A 57 2.59 -3.48 -7.90
N GLN A 58 3.03 -2.23 -7.77
CA GLN A 58 3.65 -1.72 -6.55
C GLN A 58 2.66 -1.72 -5.38
N SER A 59 1.42 -1.29 -5.60
CA SER A 59 0.36 -1.32 -4.59
C SER A 59 0.10 -2.75 -4.10
N LYS A 60 0.03 -3.71 -5.02
CA LYS A 60 -0.12 -5.13 -4.67
C LYS A 60 1.08 -5.67 -3.88
N ALA A 61 2.30 -5.33 -4.28
CA ALA A 61 3.51 -5.76 -3.58
C ALA A 61 3.56 -5.19 -2.15
N SER A 62 3.30 -3.89 -2.00
CA SER A 62 3.23 -3.21 -0.69
C SER A 62 2.13 -3.79 0.19
N PHE A 63 0.96 -4.09 -0.37
CA PHE A 63 -0.13 -4.74 0.34
C PHE A 63 0.28 -6.12 0.88
N ILE A 64 0.89 -6.96 0.05
CA ILE A 64 1.37 -8.30 0.46
C ILE A 64 2.45 -8.18 1.55
N GLN A 65 3.37 -7.22 1.42
CA GLN A 65 4.40 -6.98 2.44
C GLN A 65 3.80 -6.52 3.77
N GLY A 66 2.79 -5.65 3.75
CA GLY A 66 2.07 -5.24 4.96
C GLY A 66 1.39 -6.43 5.66
N PHE A 67 0.77 -7.34 4.90
CA PHE A 67 0.20 -8.57 5.44
C PHE A 67 1.25 -9.49 6.04
N LYS A 68 2.39 -9.68 5.36
CA LYS A 68 3.50 -10.49 5.87
C LYS A 68 4.04 -9.94 7.19
N LEU A 69 4.29 -8.63 7.25
CA LEU A 69 4.74 -7.95 8.47
C LEU A 69 3.73 -8.10 9.61
N GLY A 70 2.43 -7.90 9.33
CA GLY A 70 1.38 -8.10 10.34
C GLY A 70 1.33 -9.53 10.88
N PHE A 71 1.56 -10.53 10.01
CA PHE A 71 1.62 -11.93 10.41
C PHE A 71 2.86 -12.24 11.27
N GLU A 72 4.03 -11.72 10.91
CA GLU A 72 5.26 -11.84 11.70
C GLU A 72 5.11 -11.22 13.09
N LEU A 73 4.60 -9.99 13.18
CA LEU A 73 4.34 -9.31 14.46
C LEU A 73 3.34 -10.07 15.33
N THR A 74 2.30 -10.66 14.72
CA THR A 74 1.31 -11.46 15.46
C THR A 74 1.96 -12.73 16.02
N THR A 75 2.81 -13.38 15.23
CA THR A 75 3.55 -14.57 15.66
C THR A 75 4.54 -14.24 16.78
N GLU A 76 5.24 -13.10 16.66
CA GLU A 76 6.14 -12.58 17.69
C GLU A 76 5.39 -12.28 19.00
N LEU A 77 4.23 -11.60 18.92
CA LEU A 77 3.35 -11.36 20.08
C LEU A 77 2.84 -12.64 20.72
N GLN A 78 2.52 -13.67 19.95
CA GLN A 78 2.09 -14.97 20.48
C GLN A 78 3.20 -15.71 21.20
N ASN A 79 4.44 -15.55 20.73
CA ASN A 79 5.63 -16.13 21.36
C ASN A 79 6.20 -15.25 22.47
N TYR A 80 5.56 -14.11 22.76
CA TYR A 80 6.02 -13.15 23.75
C TYR A 80 5.83 -13.70 25.17
N SER A 81 6.95 -13.98 25.84
CA SER A 81 7.03 -14.35 27.25
C SER A 81 7.42 -13.12 28.09
N SER A 82 6.77 -12.89 29.23
CA SER A 82 7.07 -11.75 30.11
C SER A 82 8.53 -11.71 30.59
N HIS A 83 9.24 -12.84 30.55
CA HIS A 83 10.65 -12.95 30.95
C HIS A 83 11.65 -12.55 29.86
N SER A 84 11.29 -12.59 28.56
CA SER A 84 12.19 -12.15 27.48
C SER A 84 12.21 -10.61 27.34
N ALA A 85 11.13 -9.95 27.74
CA ALA A 85 10.99 -8.48 27.71
C ALA A 85 12.06 -7.74 28.55
N GLU A 86 12.49 -8.32 29.68
CA GLU A 86 13.52 -7.72 30.54
C GLU A 86 14.92 -7.78 29.91
N ILE A 87 15.19 -8.76 29.04
CA ILE A 87 16.46 -8.92 28.33
C ILE A 87 16.49 -8.01 27.09
N ASP A 88 15.37 -7.91 26.36
CA ASP A 88 15.29 -7.10 25.12
C ASP A 88 15.19 -5.60 25.39
N SER A 89 14.65 -5.17 26.54
CA SER A 89 14.67 -3.76 26.96
C SER A 89 16.10 -3.22 27.15
N GLN A 90 17.10 -4.09 27.33
CA GLN A 90 18.51 -3.68 27.43
C GLN A 90 19.19 -3.61 26.05
N ASN A 91 18.56 -4.16 25.00
CA ASN A 91 19.17 -4.36 23.68
C ASN A 91 18.43 -3.63 22.53
N CYS A 92 17.38 -2.87 22.85
CA CYS A 92 16.48 -2.21 21.90
C CYS A 92 17.12 -1.12 21.01
N GLY A 93 18.44 -0.90 21.08
CA GLY A 93 19.22 -0.07 20.15
C GLY A 93 19.99 -0.85 19.06
N ASN A 94 20.14 -2.17 19.19
CA ASN A 94 21.10 -2.94 18.39
C ASN A 94 20.49 -3.67 17.18
N SER A 95 19.16 -3.73 17.07
CA SER A 95 18.50 -4.45 15.97
C SER A 95 18.54 -3.69 14.63
N PHE A 96 18.69 -2.36 14.66
CA PHE A 96 18.65 -1.50 13.46
C PHE A 96 20.02 -0.92 13.03
N MET A 97 21.04 -0.97 13.88
CA MET A 97 22.38 -0.47 13.57
C MET A 97 23.37 -1.63 13.56
N PRO A 98 24.06 -1.92 12.45
CA PRO A 98 25.15 -2.87 12.47
C PRO A 98 26.24 -2.35 13.41
N GLN A 99 26.61 -3.14 14.42
CA GLN A 99 27.74 -2.79 15.28
C GLN A 99 29.01 -2.81 14.43
N GLU A 100 29.60 -1.64 14.22
CA GLU A 100 30.97 -1.54 13.71
C GLU A 100 31.89 -2.23 14.72
N VAL A 101 32.50 -3.33 14.29
CA VAL A 101 33.52 -4.05 15.05
C VAL A 101 34.74 -3.13 15.13
N GLN A 102 34.91 -2.45 16.27
CA GLN A 102 36.18 -1.80 16.60
C GLN A 102 37.21 -2.90 16.83
N LYS A 103 38.04 -3.11 15.81
CA LYS A 103 39.22 -3.97 15.87
C LYS A 103 40.26 -3.23 16.69
N ASN A 104 40.38 -3.59 17.97
CA ASN A 104 41.42 -3.06 18.85
C ASN A 104 42.78 -3.54 18.33
N GLU A 105 43.51 -2.65 17.66
CA GLU A 105 44.95 -2.74 17.51
C GLU A 105 45.58 -2.31 18.84
N GLU A 106 46.02 -3.27 19.63
CA GLU A 106 47.05 -3.05 20.66
C GLU A 106 48.16 -4.07 20.43
N GLU A 107 49.08 -3.73 19.52
CA GLU A 107 50.50 -4.04 19.67
C GLU A 107 51.08 -3.00 20.63
N ASN A 108 51.48 -3.43 21.83
CA ASN A 108 52.83 -3.25 22.41
C ASN A 108 52.89 -3.83 23.84
#